data_AF-A0A3P6US05-F1
#
_entry.id   AF-A0A3P6US05-F1
#
_cell.length_a   1.000
_cell.length_b   1.000
_cell.length_c   1.000
_cell.angle_alpha   90.00
_cell.angle_beta   90.00
_cell.angle_gamma   90.00
#
_symmetry.space_group_name_H-M   'P 1'
#
loop_
_entity.id
_entity.type
_entity.pdbx_description
1 polymer ?
#
loop_
_entity_poly.entity_id
_entity_poly.type
_entity_poly.pdbx_seq_one_letter_code
_entity_poly.pdbx_strand_id
1 'polypeptide(L)' 'MKFNPQIAGQPVLLCSGSWDSVIRVWQVSENGQCEAKAQQNVPGPVMSLDWLDVSSF' A
#
# COMPACT_ATOMS: atom_id res chain seq x y z
N MET A 1 -2.53 8.01 0.02
CA MET A 1 -2.10 6.91 0.92
C MET A 1 -3.34 6.14 1.34
N LYS A 2 -3.29 4.81 1.35
CA LYS A 2 -4.41 3.91 1.69
C LYS A 2 -3.93 2.63 2.35
N PHE A 3 -4.61 2.21 3.40
CA PHE A 3 -4.46 0.86 3.97
C PHE A 3 -5.23 -0.15 3.14
N ASN A 4 -4.75 -1.40 3.12
CA ASN A 4 -5.50 -2.51 2.56
C ASN A 4 -6.74 -2.83 3.41
N PRO A 5 -7.74 -3.54 2.85
CA PRO A 5 -8.81 -4.13 3.63
C PRO A 5 -8.26 -4.98 4.78
N GLN A 6 -8.82 -4.81 5.98
CA GLN A 6 -8.36 -5.50 7.18
C GLN A 6 -9.00 -6.89 7.25
N ILE A 7 -8.26 -7.91 6.81
CA ILE A 7 -8.69 -9.31 6.80
C ILE A 7 -7.94 -10.05 7.91
N ALA A 8 -8.67 -10.77 8.76
CA ALA A 8 -8.07 -11.54 9.85
C ALA A 8 -7.04 -12.55 9.32
N GLY A 9 -5.86 -12.57 9.92
CA GLY A 9 -4.74 -13.42 9.51
C GLY A 9 -3.92 -12.91 8.32
N GLN A 10 -4.25 -11.75 7.74
CA GLN A 10 -3.44 -11.10 6.71
C GLN A 10 -2.63 -9.93 7.28
N PRO A 11 -1.45 -9.62 6.70
CA PRO A 11 -0.68 -8.46 7.13
C PRO A 11 -1.39 -7.14 6.82
N VAL A 12 -1.18 -6.14 7.68
CA VAL A 12 -1.59 -4.76 7.42
C VAL A 12 -0.60 -4.14 6.45
N LEU A 13 -1.08 -3.73 5.29
CA LEU A 13 -0.31 -3.09 4.23
C LEU A 13 -0.75 -1.64 4.06
N LEU A 14 0.23 -0.76 3.92
CA LEU A 14 0.06 0.64 3.62
C LEU A 14 0.64 0.93 2.23
N CYS A 15 -0.16 1.51 1.35
CA CYS A 15 0.30 2.00 0.05
C CYS A 15 0.29 3.53 0.01
N SER A 16 1.36 4.13 -0.50
CA SER A 16 1.42 5.56 -0.82
C SER A 16 1.81 5.80 -2.26
N GLY A 17 1.25 6.87 -2.82
CA GLY A 17 1.61 7.42 -4.12
C GLY A 17 2.08 8.84 -3.87
N SER A 18 3.08 9.26 -4.63
CA SER A 18 3.78 10.52 -4.43
C SER A 18 3.90 11.30 -5.73
N TRP A 19 4.16 12.60 -5.59
CA TRP A 19 4.39 13.53 -6.71
C TRP A 19 5.72 13.27 -7.43
N ASP A 20 6.65 12.57 -6.79
CA ASP A 20 7.91 12.10 -7.39
C ASP A 20 7.72 10.90 -8.33
N SER A 21 6.48 10.55 -8.66
CA SER A 21 6.12 9.43 -9.55
C SER A 21 6.48 8.05 -8.97
N VAL A 22 6.50 7.92 -7.65
CA VAL A 22 6.79 6.65 -6.96
C VAL A 22 5.56 6.15 -6.18
N ILE A 23 5.27 4.86 -6.34
CA ILE A 23 4.37 4.09 -5.48
C ILE A 23 5.23 3.26 -4.52
N ARG A 24 4.87 3.25 -3.24
CA ARG A 24 5.55 2.48 -2.20
C ARG A 24 4.53 1.68 -1.39
N VAL A 25 4.91 0.49 -0.98
CA VAL A 25 4.12 -0.38 -0.11
C VAL A 25 4.96 -0.78 1.10
N TRP A 26 4.37 -0.62 2.27
CA TRP A 26 4.94 -1.07 3.53
C TRP A 26 4.02 -2.07 4.21
N GLN A 27 4.61 -3.00 4.93
CA GLN A 27 3.91 -3.78 5.94
C GLN A 27 4.05 -3.04 7.28
N VAL A 28 2.93 -2.84 7.96
CA VAL A 28 2.87 -2.20 9.27
C VAL A 28 2.65 -3.29 10.32
N SER A 29 3.58 -3.43 11.25
CA SER A 29 3.45 -4.36 12.37
C SER A 29 2.64 -3.75 13.51
N GLU A 30 2.17 -4.60 14.43
CA GLU A 30 1.34 -4.20 15.58
C GLU A 30 2.03 -3.18 16.51
N ASN A 31 3.36 -3.20 16.55
CA ASN A 31 4.18 -2.22 17.30
C ASN A 31 4.45 -0.92 16.53
N GLY A 32 3.81 -0.71 15.37
CA GLY A 32 3.93 0.48 14.54
C GLY A 32 5.21 0.57 13.70
N GLN A 33 6.02 -0.49 13.62
CA GLN A 33 7.16 -0.53 12.71
C GLN A 33 6.69 -0.74 11.27
N CYS A 34 7.38 -0.09 10.32
CA CYS A 34 7.07 -0.16 8.90
C CYS A 34 8.22 -0.83 8.14
N GLU A 35 7.96 -1.99 7.55
CA GLU A 35 8.90 -2.71 6.69
C GLU A 35 8.59 -2.41 5.21
N ALA A 36 9.58 -1.98 4.44
CA ALA A 36 9.41 -1.74 3.01
C ALA A 36 9.22 -3.07 2.25
N LYS A 37 8.13 -3.21 1.51
CA LYS A 37 7.81 -4.45 0.77
C LYS A 37 7.93 -4.28 -0.73
N ALA A 38 7.52 -3.13 -1.27
CA ALA A 38 7.58 -2.87 -2.70
C ALA A 38 7.75 -1.39 -3.00
N GLN A 39 8.34 -1.11 -4.16
CA GLN A 39 8.44 0.22 -4.74
C GLN A 39 8.34 0.11 -6.25
N GLN A 40 7.56 0.99 -6.88
CA GLN A 40 7.41 1.06 -8.32
C GLN A 40 7.42 2.50 -8.79
N ASN A 41 8.14 2.77 -9.88
CA ASN A 41 8.08 4.05 -10.57
C ASN A 41 6.96 4.01 -11.61
N VAL A 42 6.26 5.12 -11.77
CA VAL A 42 5.19 5.31 -12.77
C VAL A 42 5.46 6.54 -13.64
N PRO A 43 4.85 6.66 -14.83
CA PRO A 43 4.95 7.89 -15.62
C PRO A 43 4.07 9.01 -15.02
N GLY A 44 4.69 9.91 -14.26
CA GLY A 44 4.03 11.09 -13.69
C GLY A 44 3.49 10.91 -12.27
N PRO A 45 2.95 11.97 -11.67
CA PRO A 45 2.65 11.99 -10.25
C PRO A 45 1.40 11.16 -9.92
N VAL A 46 1.44 10.44 -8.79
CA VAL A 46 0.33 9.56 -8.37
C VAL A 46 -0.74 10.36 -7.64
N MET A 47 -1.91 10.49 -8.26
CA MET A 47 -3.01 11.31 -7.73
C MET A 47 -4.02 10.53 -6.88
N SER A 48 -4.17 9.24 -7.13
CA SER A 48 -5.11 8.36 -6.41
C SER A 48 -4.57 6.94 -6.33
N LEU A 49 -5.02 6.21 -5.31
CA LEU A 49 -4.69 4.82 -5.06
C LEU A 49 -5.91 4.13 -4.45
N ASP A 50 -6.10 2.87 -4.84
CA ASP A 50 -7.07 1.99 -4.20
C ASP A 50 -6.55 0.55 -4.19
N TRP A 51 -7.05 -0.25 -3.26
CA TRP A 51 -6.75 -1.68 -3.18
C TRP A 51 -7.86 -2.46 -3.87
N LEU A 52 -7.47 -3.43 -4.71
CA LEU A 52 -8.43 -4.36 -5.29
C LEU A 52 -8.88 -5.34 -4.20
N ASP A 53 -10.18 -5.37 -3.92
CA ASP A 53 -10.77 -6.41 -3.08
C ASP A 53 -11.08 -7.64 -3.94
N VAL A 54 -10.33 -8.72 -3.72
CA VAL A 54 -10.51 -10.01 -4.40
C VAL A 54 -11.33 -11.01 -3.58
N SER A 55 -11.84 -10.61 -2.40
CA SER A 55 -12.64 -11.49 -1.54
C SER A 55 -13.99 -11.90 -2.13
N SER A 56 -14.38 -11.27 -3.25
CA SER A 56 -15.65 -11.50 -3.95
C SER A 56 -15.57 -12.54 -5.08
N PHE A 57 -14.43 -13.22 -5.27
CA PHE A 57 -14.26 -14.30 -6.26
C PHE A 57 -14.28 -15.69 -5.62
#